data_AF-A0A958B9Z5-F1
#
_entry.id   AF-A0A958B9Z5-F1
#
_cell.length_a   1.000
_cell.length_b   1.000
_cell.length_c   1.000
_cell.angle_alpha   90.00
_cell.angle_beta   90.00
_cell.angle_gamma   90.00
#
_symmetry.space_group_name_H-M   'P 1'
#
loop_
_entity.id
_entity.type
_entity.pdbx_description
1 polymer ?
#
loop_
_entity_poly.entity_id
_entity_poly.type
_entity_poly.pdbx_seq_one_letter_code
_entity_poly.pdbx_strand_id
1 'polypeptide(L)'
;ADYGGFDHNYQSFRVVENLENRFPDFEGLNLTYEVREGIIKHETVYDRSHLAEFDPDLRPTLEAQIVNLADEIAYTTADLDDGLRSGMIKPEQLAGIAFWELVTDELGIDPRRGFSEMDRHRIVRRLVGKEVSDVINATKAQIEAHNIQSVDDIRRLPHNVFTRSAEIEALDRELKKFLFDNLYRHWRVMRMDLRARRFISELFEAYTSSPIILPSDIQARAKKKDFYRVICDYIAGMTDRFALQEHHKLFHPMASPYTDFF
;
A
#
# COMPACT_ATOMS: atom_id res chain seq x y z
N ALA A 1 21.22 4.66 3.00
CA ALA A 1 21.10 3.62 4.04
C ALA A 1 22.25 2.64 3.86
N ASP A 2 22.95 2.30 4.95
CA ASP A 2 24.24 1.59 4.89
C ASP A 2 24.15 0.14 4.37
N TYR A 3 22.92 -0.41 4.31
CA TYR A 3 22.64 -1.80 3.92
C TYR A 3 21.63 -1.91 2.75
N GLY A 4 21.56 -0.90 1.89
CA GLY A 4 20.72 -0.94 0.67
C GLY A 4 19.23 -0.62 0.85
N GLY A 5 18.78 -0.32 2.07
CA GLY A 5 17.41 0.19 2.33
C GLY A 5 16.30 -0.86 2.18
N PHE A 6 15.07 -0.44 2.48
CA PHE A 6 13.85 -1.25 2.32
C PHE A 6 12.82 -0.47 1.52
N ASP A 7 12.30 -1.12 0.47
CA ASP A 7 11.23 -0.62 -0.38
C ASP A 7 10.18 -1.73 -0.51
N HIS A 8 8.91 -1.40 -0.33
CA HIS A 8 7.85 -2.40 -0.25
C HIS A 8 7.53 -3.01 -1.62
N ASN A 9 7.62 -2.23 -2.71
CA ASN A 9 7.39 -2.74 -4.07
C ASN A 9 8.47 -3.72 -4.47
N TYR A 10 9.73 -3.37 -4.21
CA TYR A 10 10.86 -4.24 -4.41
C TYR A 10 10.78 -5.48 -3.52
N GLN A 11 10.30 -5.36 -2.27
CA GLN A 11 10.08 -6.52 -1.42
C GLN A 11 8.99 -7.44 -1.98
N SER A 12 7.87 -6.91 -2.46
CA SER A 12 6.83 -7.70 -3.13
C SER A 12 7.36 -8.43 -4.36
N PHE A 13 8.19 -7.77 -5.18
CA PHE A 13 8.89 -8.41 -6.30
C PHE A 13 9.81 -9.54 -5.83
N ARG A 14 10.64 -9.31 -4.80
CA ARG A 14 11.50 -10.36 -4.22
C ARG A 14 10.72 -11.54 -3.68
N VAL A 15 9.54 -11.31 -3.11
CA VAL A 15 8.69 -12.40 -2.60
C VAL A 15 8.36 -13.38 -3.73
N VAL A 16 7.85 -12.85 -4.85
CA VAL A 16 7.44 -13.69 -5.99
C VAL A 16 8.60 -14.21 -6.82
N GLU A 17 9.77 -13.58 -6.76
CA GLU A 17 10.95 -13.96 -7.56
C GLU A 17 11.92 -14.87 -6.79
N ASN A 18 12.05 -14.72 -5.48
CA ASN A 18 13.15 -15.32 -4.71
C ASN A 18 12.75 -15.96 -3.38
N LEU A 19 11.68 -15.51 -2.71
CA LEU A 19 11.40 -15.93 -1.34
C LEU A 19 10.37 -17.05 -1.24
N GLU A 20 9.32 -17.00 -2.06
CA GLU A 20 8.40 -18.12 -2.19
C GLU A 20 9.14 -19.33 -2.76
N ASN A 21 8.88 -20.50 -2.19
CA ASN A 21 9.50 -21.76 -2.59
C ASN A 21 8.42 -22.84 -2.62
N ARG A 22 7.64 -22.84 -3.70
CA ARG A 22 6.52 -23.75 -3.92
C ARG A 22 6.80 -24.81 -4.99
N PHE A 23 7.92 -24.68 -5.69
CA PHE A 23 8.33 -25.54 -6.80
C PHE A 23 9.75 -26.07 -6.57
N PRO A 24 10.04 -27.33 -6.90
CA PRO A 24 11.33 -27.94 -6.61
C PRO A 24 12.48 -27.44 -7.49
N ASP A 25 12.17 -26.94 -8.70
CA ASP A 25 13.17 -26.70 -9.75
C ASP A 25 13.69 -25.25 -9.81
N PHE A 26 12.99 -24.31 -9.19
CA PHE A 26 13.34 -22.88 -9.22
C PHE A 26 12.85 -22.13 -7.97
N GLU A 27 13.52 -21.02 -7.64
CA GLU A 27 13.07 -20.09 -6.61
C GLU A 27 11.90 -19.22 -7.14
N GLY A 28 11.04 -18.75 -6.24
CA GLY A 28 9.92 -17.90 -6.58
C GLY A 28 8.72 -18.65 -7.16
N LEU A 29 7.90 -17.91 -7.90
CA LEU A 29 6.63 -18.37 -8.46
C LEU A 29 6.66 -18.45 -9.99
N ASN A 30 7.76 -18.03 -10.64
CA ASN A 30 7.91 -18.01 -12.10
C ASN A 30 6.72 -17.31 -12.81
N LEU A 31 6.39 -16.12 -12.32
CA LEU A 31 5.30 -15.32 -12.87
C LEU A 31 5.69 -14.71 -14.23
N THR A 32 4.69 -14.44 -15.06
CA THR A 32 4.93 -13.83 -16.38
C THR A 32 5.56 -12.44 -16.23
N TYR A 33 6.23 -11.99 -17.30
CA TYR A 33 6.88 -10.68 -17.33
C TYR A 33 5.91 -9.55 -16.97
N GLU A 34 4.68 -9.59 -17.48
CA GLU A 34 3.68 -8.52 -17.31
C GLU A 34 3.22 -8.41 -15.85
N VAL A 35 3.07 -9.53 -15.15
CA VAL A 35 2.71 -9.53 -13.72
C VAL A 35 3.85 -8.96 -12.89
N ARG A 36 5.08 -9.38 -13.18
CA ARG A 36 6.28 -8.87 -12.49
C ARG A 36 6.52 -7.38 -12.78
N GLU A 37 6.31 -6.94 -14.02
CA GLU A 37 6.34 -5.53 -14.43
C GLU A 37 5.28 -4.72 -13.67
N GLY A 38 4.07 -5.24 -13.56
CA GLY A 38 2.98 -4.58 -12.82
C GLY A 38 3.30 -4.39 -11.33
N ILE A 39 3.90 -5.40 -10.68
CA ILE A 39 4.30 -5.31 -9.27
C ILE A 39 5.39 -4.26 -9.07
N ILE A 40 6.43 -4.27 -9.91
CA ILE A 40 7.59 -3.40 -9.69
C ILE A 40 7.34 -1.95 -10.13
N LYS A 41 6.53 -1.74 -11.18
CA LYS A 41 6.13 -0.41 -11.67
C LYS A 41 4.88 0.13 -10.96
N HIS A 42 4.51 -0.47 -9.83
CA HIS A 42 3.54 0.08 -8.89
C HIS A 42 4.14 1.30 -8.15
N GLU A 43 4.52 2.33 -8.89
CA GLU A 43 5.31 3.45 -8.37
C GLU A 43 4.43 4.55 -7.77
N THR A 44 4.83 5.05 -6.59
CA THR A 44 4.62 6.45 -6.22
C THR A 44 5.73 7.28 -6.88
N VAL A 45 5.54 8.60 -7.04
CA VAL A 45 6.44 9.53 -7.78
C VAL A 45 7.93 9.46 -7.35
N TYR A 46 8.25 8.81 -6.23
CA TYR A 46 9.57 8.80 -5.59
C TYR A 46 10.36 7.50 -5.76
N ASP A 47 9.74 6.40 -6.21
CA ASP A 47 10.40 5.10 -6.29
C ASP A 47 10.61 4.70 -7.75
N ARG A 48 11.77 5.01 -8.33
CA ARG A 48 12.17 4.43 -9.62
C ARG A 48 12.90 3.14 -9.36
N SER A 49 12.30 2.02 -9.76
CA SER A 49 13.02 0.75 -9.73
C SER A 49 14.11 0.73 -10.81
N HIS A 50 15.35 0.45 -10.39
CA HIS A 50 16.50 0.34 -11.28
C HIS A 50 16.80 -1.11 -11.69
N LEU A 51 15.80 -1.99 -11.64
CA LEU A 51 15.98 -3.37 -12.10
C LEU A 51 16.19 -3.40 -13.61
N ALA A 52 17.35 -3.90 -14.04
CA ALA A 52 17.76 -3.90 -15.45
C ALA A 52 16.80 -4.64 -16.39
N GLU A 53 15.93 -5.50 -15.86
CA GLU A 53 14.89 -6.21 -16.63
C GLU A 53 13.75 -5.28 -17.06
N PHE A 54 13.44 -4.23 -16.30
CA PHE A 54 12.31 -3.35 -16.55
C PHE A 54 12.82 -1.95 -16.90
N ASP A 55 12.56 -1.52 -18.13
CA ASP A 55 12.91 -0.17 -18.56
C ASP A 55 12.09 0.86 -17.76
N PRO A 56 12.74 1.73 -16.93
CA PRO A 56 12.05 2.70 -16.10
C PRO A 56 11.43 3.85 -16.91
N ASP A 57 11.86 4.05 -18.16
CA ASP A 57 11.32 5.09 -19.03
C ASP A 57 10.03 4.64 -19.73
N LEU A 58 9.78 3.33 -19.81
CA LEU A 58 8.55 2.77 -20.34
C LEU A 58 7.45 2.68 -19.29
N ARG A 59 6.23 3.12 -19.64
CA ARG A 59 5.04 2.92 -18.80
C ARG A 59 4.69 1.42 -18.70
N PRO A 60 4.05 0.97 -17.62
CA PRO A 60 3.56 -0.40 -17.54
C PRO A 60 2.29 -0.57 -18.38
N THR A 61 1.80 -1.80 -18.48
CA THR A 61 0.54 -2.12 -19.19
C THR A 61 -0.66 -1.36 -18.60
N LEU A 62 -1.77 -1.29 -19.34
CA LEU A 62 -2.97 -0.61 -18.85
C LEU A 62 -3.51 -1.28 -17.58
N GLU A 63 -3.46 -2.61 -17.51
CA GLU A 63 -3.87 -3.40 -16.35
C GLU A 63 -3.05 -3.05 -15.10
N ALA A 64 -1.74 -2.87 -15.24
CA ALA A 64 -0.91 -2.42 -14.15
C ALA A 64 -1.24 -0.98 -13.72
N GLN A 65 -1.48 -0.07 -14.66
CA GLN A 65 -1.91 1.30 -14.34
C GLN A 65 -3.28 1.33 -13.64
N ILE A 66 -4.20 0.41 -14.02
CA ILE A 66 -5.51 0.25 -13.38
C ILE A 66 -5.33 -0.09 -11.91
N VAL A 67 -4.45 -1.04 -11.58
CA VAL A 67 -4.23 -1.47 -10.20
C VAL A 67 -3.82 -0.29 -9.32
N ASN A 68 -2.84 0.52 -9.73
CA ASN A 68 -2.35 1.64 -8.92
C ASN A 68 -3.48 2.64 -8.58
N LEU A 69 -4.29 3.02 -9.57
CA LEU A 69 -5.33 4.01 -9.36
C LEU A 69 -6.54 3.42 -8.62
N ALA A 70 -6.88 2.15 -8.88
CA ALA A 70 -7.93 1.44 -8.16
C ALA A 70 -7.58 1.27 -6.67
N ASP A 71 -6.32 0.97 -6.37
CA ASP A 71 -5.77 0.89 -5.02
C ASP A 71 -5.91 2.25 -4.31
N GLU A 72 -5.54 3.33 -4.98
CA GLU A 72 -5.66 4.68 -4.43
C GLU A 72 -7.10 5.13 -4.13
N ILE A 73 -8.05 4.81 -5.03
CA ILE A 73 -9.49 5.03 -4.81
C ILE A 73 -9.98 4.20 -3.62
N ALA A 74 -9.59 2.92 -3.58
CA ALA A 74 -10.00 2.01 -2.51
C ALA A 74 -9.47 2.49 -1.15
N TYR A 75 -8.19 2.85 -1.06
CA TYR A 75 -7.60 3.36 0.18
C TYR A 75 -8.26 4.65 0.64
N THR A 76 -8.36 5.67 -0.22
CA THR A 76 -8.92 6.97 0.17
C THR A 76 -10.35 6.85 0.69
N THR A 77 -11.18 6.04 0.02
CA THR A 77 -12.60 5.86 0.38
C THR A 77 -12.79 4.93 1.57
N ALA A 78 -11.99 3.87 1.71
CA ALA A 78 -12.02 3.00 2.88
C ALA A 78 -11.52 3.72 4.14
N ASP A 79 -10.46 4.53 4.02
CA ASP A 79 -9.91 5.30 5.14
C ASP A 79 -10.90 6.39 5.60
N LEU A 80 -11.62 7.02 4.66
CA LEU A 80 -12.73 7.91 5.01
C LEU A 80 -13.84 7.16 5.77
N ASP A 81 -14.26 5.99 5.28
CA ASP A 81 -15.29 5.16 5.93
C ASP A 81 -14.86 4.75 7.34
N ASP A 82 -13.62 4.28 7.50
CA ASP A 82 -13.05 3.85 8.77
C ASP A 82 -12.82 5.01 9.74
N GLY A 83 -12.39 6.16 9.23
CA GLY A 83 -12.26 7.40 10.02
C GLY A 83 -13.60 7.84 10.59
N LEU A 84 -14.66 7.83 9.79
CA LEU A 84 -16.02 8.16 10.21
C LEU A 84 -16.59 7.09 11.16
N ARG A 85 -16.42 5.80 10.84
CA ARG A 85 -16.92 4.68 11.64
C ARG A 85 -16.26 4.62 13.02
N SER A 86 -14.97 4.87 13.10
CA SER A 86 -14.20 4.86 14.35
C SER A 86 -14.39 6.12 15.20
N GLY A 87 -15.02 7.16 14.65
CA GLY A 87 -15.19 8.47 15.26
C GLY A 87 -13.88 9.28 15.35
N MET A 88 -12.82 8.87 14.65
CA MET A 88 -11.61 9.69 14.52
C MET A 88 -11.85 10.92 13.64
N ILE A 89 -12.73 10.77 12.64
CA ILE A 89 -13.30 11.87 11.87
C ILE A 89 -14.77 11.98 12.25
N LYS A 90 -15.21 13.20 12.57
CA LYS A 90 -16.62 13.53 12.70
C LYS A 90 -17.14 14.13 11.39
N PRO A 91 -18.38 13.85 10.98
CA PRO A 91 -18.93 14.36 9.72
C PRO A 91 -18.86 15.89 9.58
N GLU A 92 -18.97 16.63 10.68
CA GLU A 92 -18.90 18.09 10.68
C GLU A 92 -17.51 18.61 10.32
N GLN A 93 -16.46 17.81 10.49
CA GLN A 93 -15.09 18.18 10.11
C GLN A 93 -14.89 18.16 8.59
N LEU A 94 -15.74 17.44 7.84
CA LEU A 94 -15.69 17.38 6.38
C LEU A 94 -16.44 18.55 5.72
N ALA A 95 -17.08 19.43 6.51
CA ALA A 95 -17.76 20.59 6.00
C ALA A 95 -16.78 21.51 5.23
N GLY A 96 -17.16 21.86 4.00
CA GLY A 96 -16.34 22.67 3.10
C GLY A 96 -15.34 21.89 2.23
N ILE A 97 -15.21 20.57 2.40
CA ILE A 97 -14.46 19.73 1.45
C ILE A 97 -15.33 19.55 0.20
N ALA A 98 -14.87 20.01 -0.96
CA ALA A 98 -15.71 20.13 -2.14
C ALA A 98 -16.27 18.79 -2.62
N PHE A 99 -15.48 17.72 -2.56
CA PHE A 99 -15.95 16.39 -2.97
C PHE A 99 -17.04 15.85 -2.04
N TRP A 100 -16.88 16.11 -0.74
CA TRP A 100 -17.84 15.74 0.28
C TRP A 100 -19.17 16.48 0.07
N GLU A 101 -19.11 17.82 -0.04
CA GLU A 101 -20.29 18.67 -0.25
C GLU A 101 -21.03 18.29 -1.54
N LEU A 102 -20.29 18.05 -2.64
CA LEU A 102 -20.86 17.60 -3.92
C LEU A 102 -21.72 16.35 -3.74
N VAL A 103 -21.21 15.36 -2.99
CA VAL A 103 -21.90 14.08 -2.80
C VAL A 103 -23.03 14.19 -1.78
N THR A 104 -22.84 14.93 -0.68
CA THR A 104 -23.90 15.14 0.31
C THR A 104 -25.08 15.90 -0.26
N ASP A 105 -24.83 16.94 -1.07
CA ASP A 105 -25.86 17.72 -1.74
C ASP A 105 -26.63 16.87 -2.75
N GLU A 106 -25.91 16.09 -3.57
CA GLU A 106 -26.53 15.18 -4.54
C GLU A 106 -27.45 14.15 -3.85
N LEU A 107 -27.06 13.67 -2.67
CA LEU A 107 -27.82 12.67 -1.91
C LEU A 107 -28.90 13.27 -0.99
N GLY A 108 -28.95 14.60 -0.88
CA GLY A 108 -29.83 15.32 0.04
C GLY A 108 -29.54 15.04 1.52
N ILE A 109 -28.29 14.79 1.87
CA ILE A 109 -27.85 14.48 3.24
C ILE A 109 -27.24 15.75 3.84
N ASP A 110 -27.74 16.19 5.00
CA ASP A 110 -27.12 17.26 5.80
C ASP A 110 -26.52 16.65 7.07
N PRO A 111 -25.20 16.38 7.11
CA PRO A 111 -24.56 15.76 8.27
C PRO A 111 -24.75 16.53 9.58
N ARG A 112 -25.06 17.84 9.52
CA ARG A 112 -25.25 18.71 10.70
C ARG A 112 -26.59 18.48 11.38
N ARG A 113 -27.57 17.90 10.66
CA ARG A 113 -28.90 17.56 11.19
C ARG A 113 -28.97 16.13 11.72
N GLY A 114 -27.91 15.37 11.54
CA GLY A 114 -27.82 13.96 11.88
C GLY A 114 -27.05 13.21 10.80
N PHE A 115 -26.29 12.21 11.23
CA PHE A 115 -25.49 11.40 10.33
C PHE A 115 -25.59 9.93 10.73
N SER A 116 -26.33 9.15 9.94
CA SER A 116 -26.54 7.73 10.21
C SER A 116 -25.46 6.88 9.54
N GLU A 117 -25.36 5.62 9.97
CA GLU A 117 -24.55 4.61 9.27
C GLU A 117 -24.99 4.41 7.80
N MET A 118 -26.29 4.53 7.53
CA MET A 118 -26.79 4.44 6.16
C MET A 118 -26.31 5.63 5.31
N ASP A 119 -26.26 6.83 5.88
CA ASP A 119 -25.76 8.02 5.19
C ASP A 119 -24.27 7.85 4.85
N ARG A 120 -23.47 7.36 5.81
CA ARG A 120 -22.06 7.01 5.58
C ARG A 120 -21.90 6.07 4.39
N HIS A 121 -22.61 4.94 4.38
CA HIS A 121 -22.52 3.97 3.28
C HIS A 121 -22.98 4.54 1.93
N ARG A 122 -24.02 5.36 1.90
CA ARG A 122 -24.50 6.00 0.68
C ARG A 122 -23.48 6.98 0.11
N ILE A 123 -22.87 7.80 0.98
CA ILE A 123 -21.84 8.77 0.58
C ILE A 123 -20.58 8.08 0.08
N VAL A 124 -20.03 7.12 0.84
CA VAL A 124 -18.84 6.37 0.44
C VAL A 124 -19.06 5.66 -0.89
N ARG A 125 -20.20 4.98 -1.07
CA ARG A 125 -20.55 4.34 -2.36
C ARG A 125 -20.65 5.35 -3.50
N ARG A 126 -21.18 6.55 -3.24
CA ARG A 126 -21.32 7.57 -4.27
C ARG A 126 -19.98 8.20 -4.66
N LEU A 127 -19.08 8.41 -3.70
CA LEU A 127 -17.71 8.85 -3.94
C LEU A 127 -16.98 7.86 -4.84
N VAL A 128 -16.93 6.57 -4.45
CA VAL A 128 -16.35 5.49 -5.28
C VAL A 128 -16.96 5.47 -6.67
N GLY A 129 -18.30 5.54 -6.78
CA GLY A 129 -18.99 5.51 -8.06
C GLY A 129 -18.62 6.69 -8.97
N LYS A 130 -18.41 7.89 -8.40
CA LYS A 130 -17.97 9.07 -9.16
C LYS A 130 -16.54 8.93 -9.64
N GLU A 131 -15.61 8.54 -8.78
CA GLU A 131 -14.21 8.34 -9.16
C GLU A 131 -14.07 7.26 -10.24
N VAL A 132 -14.72 6.10 -10.06
CA VAL A 132 -14.65 5.01 -11.04
C VAL A 132 -15.23 5.44 -12.39
N SER A 133 -16.37 6.13 -12.39
CA SER A 133 -16.99 6.61 -13.63
C SER A 133 -16.13 7.65 -14.34
N ASP A 134 -15.52 8.56 -13.59
CA ASP A 134 -14.61 9.57 -14.12
C ASP A 134 -13.37 8.94 -14.75
N VAL A 135 -12.70 8.05 -14.03
CA VAL A 135 -11.49 7.36 -14.51
C VAL A 135 -11.74 6.59 -15.79
N ILE A 136 -12.87 5.89 -15.91
CA ILE A 136 -13.25 5.18 -17.13
C ILE A 136 -13.39 6.16 -18.30
N ASN A 137 -14.10 7.27 -18.10
CA ASN A 137 -14.35 8.26 -19.14
C ASN A 137 -13.08 9.02 -19.55
N ALA A 138 -12.28 9.45 -18.56
CA ALA A 138 -11.02 10.15 -18.79
C ALA A 138 -10.01 9.25 -19.51
N THR A 139 -9.87 8.00 -19.09
CA THR A 139 -8.99 7.03 -19.75
C THR A 139 -9.44 6.76 -21.18
N LYS A 140 -10.75 6.58 -21.41
CA LYS A 140 -11.29 6.41 -22.78
C LYS A 140 -10.92 7.59 -23.67
N ALA A 141 -11.08 8.83 -23.17
CA ALA A 141 -10.69 10.02 -23.91
C ALA A 141 -9.18 10.06 -24.22
N GLN A 142 -8.32 9.59 -23.30
CA GLN A 142 -6.87 9.51 -23.54
C GLN A 142 -6.52 8.47 -24.61
N ILE A 143 -7.16 7.30 -24.59
CA ILE A 143 -6.98 6.25 -25.60
C ILE A 143 -7.35 6.77 -26.99
N GLU A 144 -8.49 7.46 -27.11
CA GLU A 144 -8.96 8.04 -28.36
C GLU A 144 -8.04 9.18 -28.84
N ALA A 145 -7.65 10.09 -27.94
CA ALA A 145 -6.81 11.25 -28.27
C ALA A 145 -5.40 10.86 -28.76
N HIS A 146 -4.83 9.79 -28.21
CA HIS A 146 -3.51 9.28 -28.61
C HIS A 146 -3.58 8.19 -29.68
N ASN A 147 -4.78 7.81 -30.14
CA ASN A 147 -5.01 6.73 -31.11
C ASN A 147 -4.27 5.44 -30.71
N ILE A 148 -4.41 5.02 -29.45
CA ILE A 148 -3.74 3.84 -28.90
C ILE A 148 -4.37 2.59 -29.51
N GLN A 149 -3.55 1.73 -30.14
CA GLN A 149 -4.00 0.48 -30.78
C GLN A 149 -3.29 -0.76 -30.22
N SER A 150 -2.25 -0.58 -29.41
CA SER A 150 -1.43 -1.67 -28.86
C SER A 150 -0.87 -1.35 -27.48
N VAL A 151 -0.39 -2.38 -26.78
CA VAL A 151 0.31 -2.21 -25.49
C VAL A 151 1.58 -1.38 -25.66
N ASP A 152 2.28 -1.52 -26.78
CA ASP A 152 3.51 -0.77 -27.05
C ASP A 152 3.24 0.74 -27.21
N ASP A 153 2.08 1.12 -27.74
CA ASP A 153 1.66 2.53 -27.77
C ASP A 153 1.52 3.08 -26.36
N ILE A 154 0.93 2.31 -25.42
CA ILE A 154 0.80 2.70 -24.01
C ILE A 154 2.18 2.86 -23.37
N ARG A 155 3.06 1.87 -23.55
CA ARG A 155 4.40 1.86 -22.92
C ARG A 155 5.25 3.05 -23.32
N ARG A 156 5.13 3.52 -24.57
CA ARG A 156 5.94 4.61 -25.12
C ARG A 156 5.40 6.01 -24.82
N LEU A 157 4.22 6.12 -24.23
CA LEU A 157 3.69 7.43 -23.84
C LEU A 157 4.49 8.02 -22.68
N PRO A 158 4.65 9.36 -22.63
CA PRO A 158 5.41 10.01 -21.58
C PRO A 158 4.67 10.02 -20.23
N HIS A 159 3.39 9.64 -20.20
CA HIS A 159 2.53 9.63 -19.02
C HIS A 159 1.59 8.41 -19.02
N ASN A 160 1.07 8.06 -17.85
CA ASN A 160 0.06 7.01 -17.72
C ASN A 160 -1.24 7.44 -18.41
N VAL A 161 -1.85 6.49 -19.12
CA VAL A 161 -3.13 6.66 -19.84
C VAL A 161 -4.31 6.50 -18.90
N PHE A 162 -4.17 5.59 -17.92
CA PHE A 162 -5.18 5.39 -16.88
C PHE A 162 -5.09 6.54 -15.86
N THR A 163 -6.07 7.44 -15.90
CA THR A 163 -6.00 8.72 -15.16
C THR A 163 -7.38 9.22 -14.76
N ARG A 164 -7.41 10.17 -13.83
CA ARG A 164 -8.59 10.97 -13.48
C ARG A 164 -8.69 12.20 -14.39
N SER A 165 -9.89 12.75 -14.52
CA SER A 165 -10.04 14.12 -15.03
C SER A 165 -9.42 15.12 -14.06
N ALA A 166 -9.02 16.28 -14.57
CA ALA A 166 -8.46 17.36 -13.75
C ALA A 166 -9.42 17.84 -12.64
N GLU A 167 -10.73 17.70 -12.87
CA GLU A 167 -11.76 18.06 -11.90
C GLU A 167 -11.79 17.09 -10.71
N ILE A 168 -11.96 15.79 -10.97
CA ILE A 168 -12.00 14.79 -9.88
C ILE A 168 -10.65 14.69 -9.18
N GLU A 169 -9.54 14.81 -9.92
CA GLU A 169 -8.20 14.86 -9.34
C GLU A 169 -8.03 16.01 -8.33
N ALA A 170 -8.61 17.18 -8.60
CA ALA A 170 -8.57 18.31 -7.67
C ALA A 170 -9.43 18.06 -6.42
N LEU A 171 -10.63 17.49 -6.60
CA LEU A 171 -11.56 17.15 -5.52
C LEU A 171 -10.98 16.07 -4.59
N ASP A 172 -10.43 15.00 -5.17
CA ASP A 172 -9.80 13.90 -4.45
C ASP A 172 -8.55 14.36 -3.69
N ARG A 173 -7.70 15.20 -4.31
CA ARG A 173 -6.52 15.77 -3.64
C ARG A 173 -6.87 16.56 -2.38
N GLU A 174 -7.95 17.33 -2.42
CA GLU A 174 -8.44 18.05 -1.23
C GLU A 174 -8.87 17.07 -0.13
N LEU A 175 -9.65 16.05 -0.48
CA LEU A 175 -10.10 15.02 0.45
C LEU A 175 -8.91 14.26 1.07
N LYS A 176 -7.95 13.84 0.26
CA LYS A 176 -6.71 13.19 0.74
C LYS A 176 -5.91 14.07 1.67
N LYS A 177 -5.80 15.37 1.36
CA LYS A 177 -5.13 16.32 2.25
C LYS A 177 -5.85 16.37 3.61
N PHE A 178 -7.18 16.40 3.61
CA PHE A 178 -7.96 16.35 4.85
C PHE A 178 -7.69 15.05 5.63
N LEU A 179 -7.72 13.88 4.97
CA LEU A 179 -7.42 12.60 5.61
C LEU A 179 -5.99 12.57 6.16
N PHE A 180 -5.01 13.09 5.42
CA PHE A 180 -3.62 13.26 5.89
C PHE A 180 -3.56 14.00 7.22
N ASP A 181 -4.17 15.17 7.27
CA ASP A 181 -4.08 16.06 8.43
C ASP A 181 -4.91 15.55 9.64
N ASN A 182 -6.01 14.82 9.41
CA ASN A 182 -6.98 14.49 10.47
C ASN A 182 -7.07 13.00 10.84
N LEU A 183 -6.73 12.08 9.93
CA LEU A 183 -6.77 10.64 10.16
C LEU A 183 -5.37 10.06 10.37
N TYR A 184 -4.47 10.18 9.39
CA TYR A 184 -3.14 9.57 9.49
C TYR A 184 -2.28 10.23 10.57
N ARG A 185 -2.46 11.54 10.78
CA ARG A 185 -1.81 12.29 11.88
C ARG A 185 -2.62 12.28 13.17
N HIS A 186 -3.73 11.55 13.23
CA HIS A 186 -4.52 11.41 14.45
C HIS A 186 -3.66 10.78 15.55
N TRP A 187 -3.77 11.28 16.79
CA TRP A 187 -2.90 10.87 17.88
C TRP A 187 -2.96 9.36 18.16
N ARG A 188 -4.09 8.69 17.91
CA ARG A 188 -4.23 7.23 18.06
C ARG A 188 -3.37 6.48 17.05
N VAL A 189 -3.35 6.94 15.80
CA VAL A 189 -2.55 6.37 14.70
C VAL A 189 -1.07 6.63 14.97
N MET A 190 -0.69 7.86 15.32
CA MET A 190 0.69 8.21 15.65
C MET A 190 1.25 7.42 16.84
N ARG A 191 0.42 7.07 17.83
CA ARG A 191 0.84 6.19 18.94
C ARG A 191 1.13 4.77 18.46
N MET A 192 0.39 4.27 17.47
CA MET A 192 0.65 2.94 16.89
C MET A 192 1.92 2.96 16.03
N ASP A 193 2.11 3.97 15.18
CA ASP A 193 3.34 4.16 14.40
C ASP A 193 4.58 4.22 15.30
N LEU A 194 4.54 5.00 16.39
CA LEU A 194 5.65 5.08 17.34
C LEU A 194 6.00 3.71 17.95
N ARG A 195 4.98 2.89 18.29
CA ARG A 195 5.18 1.53 18.82
C ARG A 195 5.75 0.61 17.74
N ALA A 196 5.23 0.68 16.53
CA ALA A 196 5.67 -0.14 15.40
C ALA A 196 7.15 0.07 15.08
N ARG A 197 7.57 1.33 14.94
CA ARG A 197 8.98 1.68 14.71
C ARG A 197 9.89 1.11 15.79
N ARG A 198 9.44 1.18 17.05
CA ARG A 198 10.22 0.69 18.18
C ARG A 198 10.41 -0.83 18.12
N PHE A 199 9.33 -1.61 18.05
CA PHE A 199 9.48 -3.07 18.10
C PHE A 199 10.17 -3.63 16.85
N ILE A 200 9.94 -3.05 15.67
CA ILE A 200 10.65 -3.45 14.44
C ILE A 200 12.15 -3.18 14.57
N SER A 201 12.54 -2.02 15.10
CA SER A 201 13.95 -1.68 15.33
C SER A 201 14.60 -2.62 16.34
N GLU A 202 13.92 -2.88 17.47
CA GLU A 202 14.41 -3.79 18.51
C GLU A 202 14.55 -5.23 17.97
N LEU A 203 13.60 -5.73 17.16
CA LEU A 203 13.71 -7.03 16.48
C LEU A 203 14.90 -7.08 15.52
N PHE A 204 15.06 -6.06 14.68
CA PHE A 204 16.18 -5.99 13.74
C PHE A 204 17.53 -5.97 14.46
N GLU A 205 17.65 -5.19 15.52
CA GLU A 205 18.86 -5.11 16.35
C GLU A 205 19.17 -6.45 17.04
N ALA A 206 18.16 -7.12 17.60
CA ALA A 206 18.34 -8.42 18.25
C ALA A 206 18.83 -9.49 17.27
N TYR A 207 18.20 -9.61 16.11
CA TYR A 207 18.57 -10.61 15.11
C TYR A 207 19.91 -10.33 14.43
N THR A 208 20.27 -9.05 14.25
CA THR A 208 21.59 -8.69 13.71
C THR A 208 22.71 -8.89 14.73
N SER A 209 22.47 -8.58 16.00
CA SER A 209 23.48 -8.70 17.08
C SER A 209 23.68 -10.14 17.55
N SER A 210 22.64 -10.98 17.49
CA SER A 210 22.69 -12.38 17.92
C SER A 210 21.97 -13.31 16.93
N PRO A 211 22.58 -13.61 15.77
CA PRO A 211 21.92 -14.39 14.71
C PRO A 211 21.49 -15.79 15.13
N ILE A 212 22.09 -16.33 16.19
CA ILE A 212 21.78 -17.66 16.73
C ILE A 212 20.34 -17.79 17.23
N ILE A 213 19.67 -16.67 17.52
CA ILE A 213 18.28 -16.65 18.00
C ILE A 213 17.24 -16.71 16.87
N LEU A 214 17.66 -16.58 15.61
CA LEU A 214 16.78 -16.75 14.45
C LEU A 214 16.39 -18.23 14.28
N PRO A 215 15.27 -18.54 13.59
CA PRO A 215 14.99 -19.91 13.17
C PRO A 215 16.14 -20.52 12.35
N SER A 216 16.35 -21.83 12.48
CA SER A 216 17.51 -22.53 11.92
C SER A 216 17.60 -22.43 10.39
N ASP A 217 16.47 -22.42 9.70
CA ASP A 217 16.39 -22.23 8.25
C ASP A 217 16.78 -20.80 7.83
N ILE A 218 16.40 -19.80 8.62
CA ILE A 218 16.79 -18.40 8.40
C ILE A 218 18.29 -18.22 8.66
N GLN A 219 18.82 -18.82 9.73
CA GLN A 219 20.27 -18.87 9.98
C GLN A 219 21.04 -19.50 8.81
N ALA A 220 20.51 -20.59 8.24
CA ALA A 220 21.13 -21.24 7.08
C ALA A 220 21.12 -20.35 5.84
N ARG A 221 20.03 -19.60 5.60
CA ARG A 221 19.94 -18.61 4.51
C ARG A 221 20.91 -17.44 4.72
N ALA A 222 20.99 -16.92 5.94
CA ALA A 222 21.87 -15.82 6.33
C ALA A 222 23.37 -16.12 6.14
N LYS A 223 23.76 -17.41 6.12
CA LYS A 223 25.14 -17.84 5.78
C LYS A 223 25.44 -17.85 4.28
N LYS A 224 24.42 -17.88 3.43
CA LYS A 224 24.54 -18.08 1.98
C LYS A 224 24.19 -16.83 1.16
N LYS A 225 23.26 -16.01 1.66
CA LYS A 225 22.78 -14.78 1.02
C LYS A 225 23.22 -13.56 1.86
N ASP A 226 22.94 -12.35 1.37
CA ASP A 226 23.23 -11.13 2.11
C ASP A 226 22.54 -11.14 3.49
N PHE A 227 23.36 -11.01 4.54
CA PHE A 227 22.95 -11.22 5.93
C PHE A 227 21.83 -10.25 6.35
N TYR A 228 22.04 -8.95 6.13
CA TYR A 228 21.08 -7.91 6.53
C TYR A 228 19.79 -8.02 5.73
N ARG A 229 19.89 -8.34 4.43
CA ARG A 229 18.72 -8.56 3.60
C ARG A 229 17.89 -9.76 4.05
N VAL A 230 18.51 -10.88 4.44
CA VAL A 230 17.78 -12.05 4.96
C VAL A 230 17.02 -11.70 6.23
N ILE A 231 17.60 -10.88 7.11
CA ILE A 231 16.89 -10.40 8.31
C ILE A 231 15.73 -9.49 7.93
N CYS A 232 15.92 -8.57 6.98
CA CYS A 232 14.82 -7.75 6.47
C CYS A 232 13.71 -8.60 5.86
N ASP A 233 14.04 -9.61 5.05
CA ASP A 233 13.08 -10.52 4.44
C ASP A 233 12.29 -11.28 5.52
N TYR A 234 12.97 -11.73 6.58
CA TYR A 234 12.34 -12.44 7.69
C TYR A 234 11.37 -11.54 8.46
N ILE A 235 11.77 -10.32 8.82
CA ILE A 235 10.93 -9.35 9.54
C ILE A 235 9.75 -8.89 8.66
N ALA A 236 9.99 -8.56 7.40
CA ALA A 236 8.95 -8.12 6.47
C ALA A 236 7.94 -9.23 6.14
N GLY A 237 8.33 -10.50 6.27
CA GLY A 237 7.44 -11.65 6.13
C GLY A 237 6.57 -11.95 7.36
N MET A 238 6.73 -11.21 8.47
CA MET A 238 5.95 -11.42 9.69
C MET A 238 4.57 -10.76 9.57
N THR A 239 3.55 -11.44 10.11
CA THR A 239 2.29 -10.76 10.44
C THR A 239 2.47 -9.88 11.69
N ASP A 240 1.68 -8.82 11.84
CA ASP A 240 1.71 -7.95 13.03
C ASP A 240 1.65 -8.74 14.34
N ARG A 241 0.75 -9.73 14.40
CA ARG A 241 0.58 -10.59 15.58
C ARG A 241 1.86 -11.38 15.87
N PHE A 242 2.46 -11.96 14.84
CA PHE A 242 3.69 -12.76 14.99
C PHE A 242 4.88 -11.87 15.40
N ALA A 243 5.04 -10.70 14.78
CA ALA A 243 6.10 -9.76 15.13
C ALA A 243 5.99 -9.29 16.59
N LEU A 244 4.78 -8.98 17.06
CA LEU A 244 4.52 -8.64 18.46
C LEU A 244 4.80 -9.81 19.42
N GLN A 245 4.49 -11.05 19.02
CA GLN A 245 4.79 -12.24 19.81
C GLN A 245 6.30 -12.48 19.92
N GLU A 246 7.03 -12.42 18.81
CA GLU A 246 8.49 -12.55 18.80
C GLU A 246 9.15 -11.45 19.63
N HIS A 247 8.70 -10.22 19.47
CA HIS A 247 9.18 -9.10 20.29
C HIS A 247 8.93 -9.34 21.78
N HIS A 248 7.73 -9.79 22.14
CA HIS A 248 7.38 -10.11 23.52
C HIS A 248 8.26 -11.24 24.08
N LYS A 249 8.52 -12.32 23.33
CA LYS A 249 9.40 -13.42 23.76
C LYS A 249 10.84 -12.97 24.03
N LEU A 250 11.34 -12.03 23.23
CA LEU A 250 12.73 -11.57 23.32
C LEU A 250 12.96 -10.53 24.41
N PHE A 251 11.99 -9.62 24.63
CA PHE A 251 12.20 -8.43 25.46
C PHE A 251 11.36 -8.38 26.73
N HIS A 252 10.32 -9.21 26.87
CA HIS A 252 9.50 -9.19 28.06
C HIS A 252 10.12 -10.10 29.17
N PRO A 253 10.48 -9.58 30.35
CA PRO A 253 11.28 -10.31 31.35
C PRO A 253 10.67 -11.60 31.87
N MET A 254 9.34 -11.74 31.77
CA MET A 254 8.56 -12.88 32.24
C MET A 254 7.95 -13.71 31.10
N ALA A 255 8.28 -13.40 29.84
CA ALA A 255 7.82 -14.23 28.73
C ALA A 255 8.55 -15.57 28.76
N SER A 256 7.79 -16.67 28.75
CA SER A 256 8.39 -17.97 28.48
C SER A 256 8.78 -18.01 27.01
N PRO A 257 10.04 -18.34 26.66
CA PRO A 257 10.45 -18.50 25.27
C PRO A 257 9.84 -19.74 24.60
N TYR A 258 9.08 -20.55 25.35
CA TYR A 258 8.54 -21.85 24.93
C TYR A 258 7.01 -21.91 24.84
N THR A 259 6.30 -20.78 24.77
CA THR A 259 4.81 -20.77 24.75
C THR A 259 4.18 -21.45 23.53
N ASP A 260 4.95 -21.81 22.50
CA ASP A 260 4.43 -22.41 21.26
C ASP A 260 4.33 -23.96 21.32
N PHE A 261 4.60 -24.57 22.48
CA PHE A 261 4.58 -26.03 22.68
C PHE A 261 3.36 -26.58 23.45
N PHE A 262 2.26 -25.81 23.57
CA PHE A 262 1.00 -26.30 24.17
C PHE A 262 -0.23 -25.88 23.36
#